data_AF-A0AAJ0HTX3-F1
#
_entry.id   AF-A0AAJ0HTX3-F1
#
_cell.length_a   1.000
_cell.length_b   1.000
_cell.length_c   1.000
_cell.angle_alpha   90.00
_cell.angle_beta   90.00
_cell.angle_gamma   90.00
#
_symmetry.space_group_name_H-M   'P 1'
#
loop_
_entity.id
_entity.type
_entity.pdbx_description
1 polymer ?
#
loop_
_entity_poly.entity_id
_entity_poly.type
_entity_poly.pdbx_seq_one_letter_code
_entity_poly.pdbx_strand_id
1 'polypeptide(L)'
;MSSRLGFSASRFRVLSLQFRRPQAPLVRSLSAVAECAAPPTLAPWRSHFRRAAAFTGSALLLTCIGFSIVTFPEYKSIAAILSPPSDADTRSLFAPPDDDAQAKEDLINSHPLTASLRENPDMLESRPHLKIPPSWKKRNLTGGTLSGPGRVVVPPFSWSEKGGKSYVQISHVGTDLCGHMGIIHGGFLATMLDEGLARCCLPIMPLNIAVTAKLAVSYKAPAIADQYLVLRATTVRVEGRKAWVEGHIETLPTEEGQQPIVLATATALYVSPKQASRGRLWQRPFQWSKKRTWELGLEYLVGTSYLTAGQCDKWAKTNITWHPSLSRTERNQLRGQRGFTVWFTGLSASGKSTIATALEQHLLHIGLAAYRLDGDNVRFGLNKDLGFSEKDRNENIRRIAEVAKLFADSSTIALTSFISPYRADRQIARDLHTSASQAGEDPLAFIEVFVDVSLAEAEKRDPKGLYKKARAGEIKDFTGISAPYEAPEAPEITIRTDDLSVEESVKQIVDYLADKGLISETKETR
;
A
#
# COMPACT_ATOMS: atom_id res chain seq x y z
N MET A 1 69.51 29.70 -3.25
CA MET A 1 69.84 28.62 -2.29
C MET A 1 68.86 27.47 -2.53
N SER A 2 69.41 26.24 -2.52
CA SER A 2 68.81 24.88 -2.55
C SER A 2 67.38 24.74 -1.97
N SER A 3 66.47 23.79 -2.30
CA SER A 3 66.50 22.40 -2.83
C SER A 3 65.02 21.96 -3.06
N ARG A 4 64.62 21.22 -4.12
CA ARG A 4 64.56 19.72 -4.28
C ARG A 4 63.80 19.01 -3.13
N LEU A 5 62.84 18.09 -3.29
CA LEU A 5 62.43 17.04 -4.26
C LEU A 5 60.90 16.78 -4.08
N GLY A 6 60.09 16.10 -4.89
CA GLY A 6 60.21 15.19 -6.03
C GLY A 6 59.04 14.16 -5.96
N PHE A 7 58.42 13.78 -7.10
CA PHE A 7 58.19 12.37 -7.54
C PHE A 7 57.26 12.24 -8.78
N SER A 8 57.80 11.52 -9.76
CA SER A 8 57.27 10.85 -10.98
C SER A 8 56.36 9.65 -10.62
N ALA A 9 55.60 8.92 -11.47
CA ALA A 9 55.17 8.97 -12.88
C ALA A 9 54.21 7.77 -13.20
N SER A 10 53.44 7.90 -14.29
CA SER A 10 53.18 6.90 -15.37
C SER A 10 51.99 5.91 -15.39
N ARG A 11 51.51 5.71 -16.65
CA ARG A 11 50.63 4.68 -17.28
C ARG A 11 49.14 5.05 -17.37
N PHE A 12 48.45 4.97 -18.52
CA PHE A 12 48.32 3.83 -19.44
C PHE A 12 48.09 4.20 -20.92
N ARG A 13 48.29 3.20 -21.80
CA ARG A 13 48.42 3.24 -23.27
C ARG A 13 47.09 3.03 -24.04
N VAL A 14 47.13 3.56 -25.27
CA VAL A 14 46.29 3.46 -26.46
C VAL A 14 45.78 2.06 -26.85
N LEU A 15 44.56 1.99 -27.40
CA LEU A 15 44.08 0.88 -28.25
C LEU A 15 43.35 1.44 -29.48
N SER A 16 43.84 1.08 -30.67
CA SER A 16 43.37 1.47 -32.00
C SER A 16 42.53 0.36 -32.65
N LEU A 17 41.52 0.78 -33.42
CA LEU A 17 40.59 -0.04 -34.21
C LEU A 17 41.23 -0.65 -35.46
N GLN A 18 40.89 -1.91 -35.77
CA GLN A 18 41.00 -2.48 -37.12
C GLN A 18 39.80 -3.38 -37.45
N PHE A 19 39.17 -3.11 -38.59
CA PHE A 19 38.12 -3.91 -39.25
C PHE A 19 38.73 -5.08 -40.05
N ARG A 20 38.10 -6.26 -40.04
CA ARG A 20 38.32 -7.33 -41.03
C ARG A 20 37.01 -7.98 -41.47
N ARG A 21 36.91 -8.21 -42.79
CA ARG A 21 35.77 -8.77 -43.57
C ARG A 21 35.61 -10.31 -43.40
N PRO A 22 34.44 -10.89 -43.69
CA PRO A 22 34.18 -12.33 -43.62
C PRO A 22 34.56 -13.09 -44.91
N GLN A 23 34.94 -14.37 -44.79
CA GLN A 23 35.20 -15.30 -45.90
C GLN A 23 34.13 -16.42 -45.97
N ALA A 24 33.82 -16.84 -47.19
CA ALA A 24 32.86 -17.88 -47.58
C ALA A 24 33.46 -19.30 -47.60
N PRO A 25 32.66 -20.39 -47.65
CA PRO A 25 33.12 -21.75 -47.39
C PRO A 25 33.59 -22.49 -48.64
N LEU A 26 34.52 -23.43 -48.44
CA LEU A 26 35.10 -24.31 -49.48
C LEU A 26 34.41 -25.69 -49.48
N VAL A 27 33.96 -26.10 -50.66
CA VAL A 27 33.43 -27.42 -51.01
C VAL A 27 34.58 -28.41 -51.21
N ARG A 28 34.41 -29.66 -50.75
CA ARG A 28 35.19 -30.80 -51.27
C ARG A 28 34.28 -32.01 -51.47
N SER A 29 34.16 -32.41 -52.73
CA SER A 29 33.57 -33.64 -53.23
C SER A 29 34.56 -34.80 -53.08
N LEU A 30 34.07 -36.00 -52.73
CA LEU A 30 34.67 -37.28 -53.14
C LEU A 30 33.55 -38.32 -53.28
N SER A 31 33.32 -38.72 -54.53
CA SER A 31 32.54 -39.86 -54.96
C SER A 31 33.39 -41.13 -54.91
N ALA A 32 32.89 -42.21 -54.29
CA ALA A 32 33.38 -43.57 -54.57
C ALA A 32 32.31 -44.63 -54.27
N VAL A 33 31.84 -45.22 -55.37
CA VAL A 33 31.49 -46.64 -55.60
C VAL A 33 30.35 -47.26 -54.80
N ALA A 34 29.32 -47.63 -55.56
CA ALA A 34 28.20 -48.47 -55.16
C ALA A 34 28.62 -49.94 -55.03
N GLU A 35 28.29 -50.54 -53.89
CA GLU A 35 28.20 -51.98 -53.71
C GLU A 35 26.76 -52.33 -53.34
N CYS A 36 26.15 -53.19 -54.17
CA CYS A 36 24.79 -53.65 -54.04
C CYS A 36 24.71 -54.70 -52.92
N ALA A 37 24.12 -54.35 -51.78
CA ALA A 37 23.75 -55.29 -50.72
C ALA A 37 22.22 -55.30 -50.56
N ALA A 38 21.67 -56.52 -50.45
CA ALA A 38 20.25 -56.87 -50.45
C ALA A 38 19.37 -56.02 -49.50
N PRO A 39 18.07 -55.86 -49.79
CA PRO A 39 17.18 -55.07 -48.95
C PRO A 39 17.14 -55.66 -47.53
N PRO A 40 17.34 -54.84 -46.48
CA PRO A 40 17.21 -55.33 -45.12
C PRO A 40 15.78 -55.78 -44.88
N THR A 41 15.65 -57.03 -44.46
CA THR A 41 14.44 -57.65 -43.92
C THR A 41 13.76 -56.70 -42.93
N LEU A 42 12.48 -56.40 -43.15
CA LEU A 42 11.65 -55.62 -42.24
C LEU A 42 11.71 -56.26 -40.84
N ALA A 43 12.39 -55.59 -39.90
CA ALA A 43 12.31 -55.93 -38.49
C ALA A 43 10.84 -55.83 -38.04
N PRO A 44 10.34 -56.77 -37.21
CA PRO A 44 8.93 -56.86 -36.92
C PRO A 44 8.47 -55.57 -36.24
N TRP A 45 7.38 -55.03 -36.77
CA TRP A 45 6.63 -53.89 -36.24
C TRP A 45 6.30 -54.17 -34.77
N ARG A 46 7.18 -53.74 -33.85
CA ARG A 46 6.91 -53.81 -32.42
C ARG A 46 5.68 -52.95 -32.19
N SER A 47 4.58 -53.60 -31.80
CA SER A 47 3.24 -53.04 -31.89
C SER A 47 3.21 -51.61 -31.35
N HIS A 48 2.76 -50.68 -32.17
CA HIS A 48 2.51 -49.29 -31.75
C HIS A 48 1.68 -49.24 -30.46
N PHE A 49 0.88 -50.27 -30.23
CA PHE A 49 0.15 -50.51 -28.99
C PHE A 49 1.03 -50.60 -27.74
N ARG A 50 2.15 -51.33 -27.74
CA ARG A 50 3.03 -51.42 -26.56
C ARG A 50 3.74 -50.09 -26.25
N ARG A 51 4.14 -49.34 -27.29
CA ARG A 51 4.74 -48.01 -27.11
C ARG A 51 3.70 -46.98 -26.67
N ALA A 52 2.50 -47.02 -27.24
CA ALA A 52 1.37 -46.20 -26.81
C ALA A 52 0.97 -46.51 -25.37
N ALA A 53 0.82 -47.78 -25.00
CA ALA A 53 0.48 -48.19 -23.63
C ALA A 53 1.56 -47.79 -22.62
N ALA A 54 2.85 -47.92 -22.95
CA ALA A 54 3.93 -47.46 -22.10
C ALA A 54 3.92 -45.93 -21.95
N PHE A 55 3.74 -45.18 -23.05
CA PHE A 55 3.67 -43.73 -23.04
C PHE A 55 2.44 -43.22 -22.26
N THR A 56 1.27 -43.81 -22.48
CA THR A 56 0.02 -43.48 -21.76
C THR A 56 0.13 -43.85 -20.29
N GLY A 57 0.75 -44.98 -19.95
CA GLY A 57 0.99 -45.37 -18.56
C GLY A 57 1.94 -44.40 -17.83
N SER A 58 3.04 -44.02 -18.47
CA SER A 58 3.97 -43.02 -17.93
C SER A 58 3.34 -41.63 -17.84
N ALA A 59 2.53 -41.22 -18.82
CA ALA A 59 1.80 -39.96 -18.80
C ALA A 59 0.78 -39.93 -17.66
N LEU A 60 -0.03 -40.97 -17.50
CA LEU A 60 -0.97 -41.09 -16.38
C LEU A 60 -0.27 -41.08 -15.03
N LEU A 61 0.85 -41.79 -14.88
CA LEU A 61 1.64 -41.78 -13.65
C LEU A 61 2.17 -40.38 -13.33
N LEU A 62 2.74 -39.69 -14.32
CA LEU A 62 3.27 -38.33 -14.16
C LEU A 62 2.16 -37.31 -13.92
N THR A 63 0.99 -37.46 -14.54
CA THR A 63 -0.18 -36.62 -14.28
C THR A 63 -0.74 -36.88 -12.89
N CYS A 64 -0.83 -38.12 -12.43
CA CYS A 64 -1.27 -38.45 -11.07
C CYS A 64 -0.27 -37.96 -10.00
N ILE A 65 1.03 -38.08 -10.24
CA ILE A 65 2.07 -37.53 -9.36
C ILE A 65 2.00 -36.01 -9.38
N GLY A 66 1.89 -35.38 -10.55
CA GLY A 66 1.74 -33.93 -10.69
C GLY A 66 0.49 -33.39 -9.99
N PHE A 67 -0.66 -34.05 -10.17
CA PHE A 67 -1.91 -33.70 -9.51
C PHE A 67 -1.82 -33.91 -8.00
N SER A 68 -1.19 -35.00 -7.54
CA SER A 68 -0.94 -35.24 -6.12
C SER A 68 -0.04 -34.16 -5.53
N ILE A 69 1.04 -33.76 -6.20
CA ILE A 69 1.94 -32.69 -5.77
C ILE A 69 1.24 -31.32 -5.75
N VAL A 70 0.39 -31.03 -6.73
CA VAL A 70 -0.35 -29.76 -6.83
C VAL A 70 -1.45 -29.66 -5.77
N THR A 71 -2.15 -30.76 -5.49
CA THR A 71 -3.26 -30.80 -4.53
C THR A 71 -2.83 -31.08 -3.09
N PHE A 72 -1.62 -31.60 -2.85
CA PHE A 72 -1.14 -31.92 -1.49
C PHE A 72 -1.17 -30.72 -0.52
N PRO A 73 -0.72 -29.51 -0.91
CA PRO A 73 -0.81 -28.32 -0.06
C PRO A 73 -2.25 -27.88 0.22
N GLU A 74 -3.15 -28.09 -0.75
CA GLU A 74 -4.58 -27.77 -0.62
C GLU A 74 -5.30 -28.78 0.30
N TYR A 75 -4.95 -30.07 0.24
CA TYR A 75 -5.51 -31.12 1.11
C TYR A 75 -5.19 -30.87 2.60
N LYS A 76 -3.93 -30.56 2.93
CA LYS A 76 -3.55 -30.19 4.31
C LYS A 76 -4.28 -28.93 4.79
N SER A 77 -4.51 -27.97 3.89
CA SER A 77 -5.25 -26.74 4.20
C SER A 77 -6.74 -27.02 4.48
N ILE A 78 -7.38 -27.92 3.73
CA ILE A 78 -8.79 -28.32 3.94
C ILE A 78 -8.95 -29.14 5.22
N ALA A 79 -8.04 -30.07 5.49
CA ALA A 79 -8.05 -30.85 6.74
C ALA A 79 -7.88 -29.96 8.00
N ALA A 80 -7.00 -28.95 7.94
CA ALA A 80 -6.82 -27.98 9.02
C ALA A 80 -8.03 -27.06 9.25
N ILE A 81 -8.87 -26.86 8.23
CA ILE A 81 -10.14 -26.12 8.34
C ILE A 81 -11.23 -27.00 8.97
N LEU A 82 -11.25 -28.28 8.62
CA LEU A 82 -12.27 -29.24 9.09
C LEU A 82 -12.02 -29.71 10.53
N SER A 83 -10.79 -29.64 11.03
CA SER A 83 -10.43 -30.03 12.39
C SER A 83 -9.38 -29.07 12.95
N PRO A 84 -9.78 -27.85 13.35
CA PRO A 84 -8.87 -26.89 13.97
C PRO A 84 -8.38 -27.42 15.34
N PRO A 85 -7.18 -27.01 15.78
CA PRO A 85 -6.67 -27.35 17.12
C PRO A 85 -7.63 -26.98 18.25
N SER A 86 -7.66 -27.79 19.31
CA SER A 86 -8.46 -27.48 20.50
C SER A 86 -7.86 -26.29 21.27
N ASP A 87 -8.63 -25.69 22.18
CA ASP A 87 -8.13 -24.61 23.04
C ASP A 87 -6.94 -25.06 23.90
N ALA A 88 -6.95 -26.30 24.38
CA ALA A 88 -5.84 -26.87 25.14
C ALA A 88 -4.58 -27.02 24.28
N ASP A 89 -4.71 -27.52 23.04
CA ASP A 89 -3.58 -27.68 22.12
C ASP A 89 -2.91 -26.34 21.82
N THR A 90 -3.70 -25.27 21.67
CA THR A 90 -3.17 -23.94 21.34
C THR A 90 -2.19 -23.36 22.36
N ARG A 91 -2.12 -23.92 23.58
CA ARG A 91 -1.19 -23.47 24.63
C ARG A 91 0.27 -23.80 24.31
N SER A 92 0.53 -24.88 23.58
CA SER A 92 1.90 -25.35 23.26
C SER A 92 2.25 -25.28 21.78
N LEU A 93 1.35 -24.81 20.91
CA LEU A 93 1.55 -24.78 19.46
C LEU A 93 2.48 -23.67 18.96
N PHE A 94 2.72 -22.63 19.76
CA PHE A 94 3.60 -21.54 19.36
C PHE A 94 5.04 -21.85 19.77
N ALA A 95 5.93 -21.92 18.79
CA ALA A 95 7.37 -21.93 19.00
C ALA A 95 7.91 -20.52 18.69
N PRO A 96 8.42 -19.78 19.68
CA PRO A 96 9.03 -18.48 19.45
C PRO A 96 10.19 -18.58 18.44
N PRO A 97 10.23 -17.72 17.41
CA PRO A 97 11.24 -17.80 16.37
C PRO A 97 12.62 -17.25 16.76
N ASP A 98 12.70 -16.44 17.82
CA ASP A 98 13.90 -15.76 18.29
C ASP A 98 13.83 -15.46 19.81
N ASP A 99 14.95 -15.05 20.38
CA ASP A 99 15.09 -14.78 21.83
C ASP A 99 14.17 -13.63 22.29
N ASP A 100 13.90 -12.66 21.41
CA ASP A 100 13.02 -11.53 21.71
C ASP A 100 11.55 -11.97 21.85
N ALA A 101 11.08 -12.80 20.93
CA ALA A 101 9.75 -13.42 21.00
C ALA A 101 9.64 -14.37 22.19
N GLN A 102 10.71 -15.11 22.52
CA GLN A 102 10.75 -15.99 23.68
C GLN A 102 10.62 -15.18 24.99
N ALA A 103 11.37 -14.09 25.14
CA ALA A 103 11.27 -13.21 26.30
C ALA A 103 9.86 -12.63 26.48
N LYS A 104 9.19 -12.25 25.38
CA LYS A 104 7.82 -11.75 25.40
C LYS A 104 6.79 -12.81 25.79
N GLU A 105 6.97 -14.03 25.28
CA GLU A 105 6.14 -15.19 25.63
C GLU A 105 6.30 -15.55 27.12
N ASP A 106 7.54 -15.54 27.63
CA ASP A 106 7.86 -15.89 29.02
C ASP A 106 7.35 -14.86 30.01
N LEU A 107 7.43 -13.56 29.67
CA LEU A 107 6.88 -12.50 30.50
C LEU A 107 5.38 -12.66 30.68
N ILE A 108 4.63 -12.88 29.59
CA ILE A 108 3.17 -13.09 29.69
C ILE A 108 2.87 -14.37 30.48
N ASN A 109 3.60 -15.46 30.23
CA ASN A 109 3.37 -16.73 30.92
C ASN A 109 3.62 -16.69 32.43
N SER A 110 4.64 -15.94 32.86
CA SER A 110 5.05 -15.81 34.26
C SER A 110 4.32 -14.70 35.02
N HIS A 111 3.56 -13.85 34.33
CA HIS A 111 2.89 -12.71 34.93
C HIS A 111 1.83 -13.12 35.99
N PRO A 112 1.73 -12.44 37.15
CA PRO A 112 0.75 -12.77 38.19
C PRO A 112 -0.72 -12.80 37.73
N LEU A 113 -1.10 -11.90 36.82
CA LEU A 113 -2.42 -11.91 36.17
C LEU A 113 -2.69 -13.22 35.39
N THR A 114 -1.68 -13.75 34.71
CA THR A 114 -1.80 -15.01 33.97
C THR A 114 -2.00 -16.17 34.94
N ALA A 115 -1.26 -16.20 36.05
CA ALA A 115 -1.44 -17.19 37.10
C ALA A 115 -2.86 -17.14 37.69
N SER A 116 -3.36 -15.96 38.06
CA SER A 116 -4.71 -15.82 38.64
C SER A 116 -5.83 -16.19 37.65
N LEU A 117 -5.66 -15.90 36.36
CA LEU A 117 -6.61 -16.32 35.33
C LEU A 117 -6.62 -17.83 35.09
N ARG A 118 -5.48 -18.52 35.28
CA ARG A 118 -5.36 -19.98 35.19
C ARG A 118 -5.93 -20.70 36.41
N GLU A 119 -5.87 -20.08 37.58
CA GLU A 119 -6.47 -20.61 38.81
C GLU A 119 -8.01 -20.55 38.79
N ASN A 120 -8.60 -19.63 38.01
CA ASN A 120 -10.04 -19.48 37.91
C ASN A 120 -10.67 -20.62 37.04
N PRO A 121 -11.48 -21.52 37.62
CA PRO A 121 -12.05 -22.68 36.90
C PRO A 121 -13.11 -22.31 35.85
N ASP A 122 -13.62 -21.07 35.89
CA ASP A 122 -14.59 -20.58 34.91
C ASP A 122 -13.94 -19.96 33.68
N MET A 123 -12.63 -19.68 33.75
CA MET A 123 -11.86 -19.07 32.66
C MET A 123 -11.16 -20.12 31.81
N LEU A 124 -11.49 -20.16 30.53
CA LEU A 124 -10.85 -21.05 29.55
C LEU A 124 -9.74 -20.33 28.81
N GLU A 125 -8.49 -20.70 29.08
CA GLU A 125 -7.32 -20.23 28.32
C GLU A 125 -7.24 -20.85 26.92
N SER A 126 -6.99 -20.01 25.92
CA SER A 126 -6.82 -20.35 24.50
C SER A 126 -5.91 -19.35 23.78
N ARG A 127 -5.38 -19.73 22.61
CA ARG A 127 -4.72 -18.83 21.64
C ARG A 127 -5.39 -18.91 20.28
N PRO A 128 -6.51 -18.18 20.08
CA PRO A 128 -7.35 -18.40 18.92
C PRO A 128 -6.67 -18.15 17.57
N HIS A 129 -5.68 -17.27 17.50
CA HIS A 129 -4.93 -16.99 16.27
C HIS A 129 -4.10 -18.18 15.79
N LEU A 130 -3.76 -19.12 16.67
CA LEU A 130 -3.08 -20.37 16.31
C LEU A 130 -4.02 -21.41 15.68
N LYS A 131 -5.34 -21.22 15.79
CA LYS A 131 -6.33 -22.06 15.10
C LYS A 131 -6.49 -21.70 13.62
N ILE A 132 -5.90 -20.59 13.18
CA ILE A 132 -6.02 -20.11 11.80
C ILE A 132 -5.04 -20.89 10.91
N PRO A 133 -5.51 -21.58 9.86
CA PRO A 133 -4.64 -22.29 8.93
C PRO A 133 -3.62 -21.34 8.28
N PRO A 134 -2.37 -21.78 8.02
CA PRO A 134 -1.32 -20.93 7.43
C PRO A 134 -1.74 -20.24 6.11
N SER A 135 -2.50 -20.94 5.26
CA SER A 135 -3.00 -20.41 3.98
C SER A 135 -4.01 -19.27 4.14
N TRP A 136 -4.64 -19.15 5.31
CA TRP A 136 -5.66 -18.13 5.62
C TRP A 136 -5.12 -16.98 6.47
N LYS A 137 -3.95 -17.12 7.11
CA LYS A 137 -3.36 -16.05 7.94
C LYS A 137 -3.24 -14.73 7.17
N LYS A 138 -2.83 -14.75 5.90
CA LYS A 138 -2.74 -13.54 5.05
C LYS A 138 -4.07 -12.81 4.84
N ARG A 139 -5.20 -13.48 5.04
CA ARG A 139 -6.56 -12.91 4.94
C ARG A 139 -7.14 -12.53 6.29
N ASN A 140 -6.41 -12.78 7.37
CA ASN A 140 -6.79 -12.41 8.72
C ASN A 140 -6.01 -11.16 9.17
N LEU A 141 -6.74 -10.19 9.73
CA LEU A 141 -6.16 -8.92 10.12
C LEU A 141 -5.26 -9.09 11.35
N THR A 142 -5.77 -9.61 12.45
CA THR A 142 -5.08 -9.64 13.75
C THR A 142 -4.24 -10.89 14.00
N GLY A 143 -4.58 -12.03 13.37
CA GLY A 143 -3.81 -13.28 13.40
C GLY A 143 -2.89 -13.49 12.21
N GLY A 144 -2.67 -12.43 11.42
CA GLY A 144 -1.81 -12.46 10.25
C GLY A 144 -1.20 -11.10 9.94
N THR A 145 -1.97 -10.22 9.31
CA THR A 145 -1.47 -8.92 8.79
C THR A 145 -0.85 -8.04 9.88
N LEU A 146 -1.35 -8.11 11.11
CA LEU A 146 -0.88 -7.36 12.26
C LEU A 146 -0.03 -8.20 13.23
N SER A 147 0.36 -9.41 12.84
CA SER A 147 1.20 -10.31 13.65
C SER A 147 2.61 -10.42 13.07
N GLY A 148 3.58 -10.75 13.93
CA GLY A 148 4.97 -11.00 13.57
C GLY A 148 5.94 -9.95 14.14
N PRO A 149 7.22 -9.99 13.71
CA PRO A 149 8.25 -9.08 14.19
C PRO A 149 7.83 -7.62 14.08
N GLY A 150 8.18 -6.81 15.07
CA GLY A 150 7.81 -5.39 15.16
C GLY A 150 6.32 -5.12 15.41
N ARG A 151 5.43 -6.12 15.36
CA ARG A 151 3.98 -5.97 15.55
C ARG A 151 3.49 -6.73 16.78
N VAL A 152 2.42 -7.53 16.65
CA VAL A 152 2.05 -8.52 17.66
C VAL A 152 2.97 -9.74 17.50
N VAL A 153 4.10 -9.72 18.20
CA VAL A 153 5.19 -10.70 18.07
C VAL A 153 4.74 -12.09 18.50
N VAL A 154 4.10 -12.17 19.68
CA VAL A 154 3.56 -13.41 20.24
C VAL A 154 2.04 -13.41 20.09
N PRO A 155 1.41 -14.50 19.60
CA PRO A 155 -0.05 -14.59 19.51
C PRO A 155 -0.73 -14.25 20.86
N PRO A 156 -1.76 -13.40 20.91
CA PRO A 156 -2.35 -13.01 22.18
C PRO A 156 -2.83 -14.20 23.05
N PHE A 157 -2.60 -14.11 24.35
CA PHE A 157 -3.15 -15.03 25.33
C PHE A 157 -4.57 -14.61 25.64
N SER A 158 -5.53 -15.54 25.60
CA SER A 158 -6.95 -15.22 25.69
C SER A 158 -7.65 -16.14 26.68
N TRP A 159 -8.42 -15.56 27.60
CA TRP A 159 -9.27 -16.27 28.54
C TRP A 159 -10.72 -15.88 28.32
N SER A 160 -11.57 -16.88 28.10
CA SER A 160 -13.01 -16.67 27.94
C SER A 160 -13.74 -17.34 29.10
N GLU A 161 -14.62 -16.60 29.77
CA GLU A 161 -15.48 -17.18 30.79
C GLU A 161 -16.52 -18.09 30.15
N LYS A 162 -16.78 -19.24 30.77
CA LYS A 162 -17.85 -20.14 30.33
C LYS A 162 -19.18 -19.39 30.22
N GLY A 163 -19.85 -19.57 29.09
CA GLY A 163 -21.09 -18.86 28.82
C GLY A 163 -20.91 -17.39 28.41
N GLY A 164 -19.72 -16.97 27.95
CA GLY A 164 -19.53 -15.71 27.21
C GLY A 164 -19.80 -14.45 28.03
N LYS A 165 -19.62 -14.52 29.35
CA LYS A 165 -19.88 -13.39 30.26
C LYS A 165 -18.74 -12.38 30.27
N SER A 166 -17.51 -12.87 30.37
CA SER A 166 -16.31 -12.03 30.35
C SER A 166 -15.19 -12.62 29.50
N TYR A 167 -14.27 -11.74 29.11
CA TYR A 167 -13.11 -12.07 28.28
C TYR A 167 -11.92 -11.21 28.69
N VAL A 168 -10.75 -11.85 28.77
CA VAL A 168 -9.48 -11.17 29.03
C VAL A 168 -8.48 -11.59 27.97
N GLN A 169 -7.73 -10.64 27.42
CA GLN A 169 -6.66 -10.91 26.48
C GLN A 169 -5.40 -10.12 26.84
N ILE A 170 -4.25 -10.79 26.84
CA ILE A 170 -2.94 -10.18 27.07
C ILE A 170 -2.15 -10.23 25.76
N SER A 171 -1.62 -9.08 25.34
CA SER A 171 -0.86 -8.94 24.09
C SER A 171 0.35 -8.03 24.26
N HIS A 172 1.46 -8.37 23.63
CA HIS A 172 2.54 -7.41 23.37
C HIS A 172 2.24 -6.62 22.09
N VAL A 173 2.57 -5.32 22.09
CA VAL A 173 2.39 -4.44 20.91
C VAL A 173 3.71 -3.80 20.51
N GLY A 174 4.19 -4.07 19.30
CA GLY A 174 5.47 -3.54 18.80
C GLY A 174 5.36 -2.22 18.02
N THR A 175 6.52 -1.68 17.67
CA THR A 175 6.71 -0.38 17.01
C THR A 175 6.14 -0.26 15.59
N ASP A 176 6.00 -1.34 14.83
CA ASP A 176 5.40 -1.32 13.48
C ASP A 176 3.86 -1.16 13.52
N LEU A 177 3.27 -1.18 14.72
CA LEU A 177 1.85 -0.85 14.93
C LEU A 177 1.64 0.64 15.24
N CYS A 178 2.71 1.44 15.24
CA CYS A 178 2.66 2.86 15.52
C CYS A 178 1.98 3.66 14.41
N GLY A 179 1.14 4.62 14.83
CA GLY A 179 0.63 5.68 13.94
C GLY A 179 1.46 6.96 14.01
N HIS A 180 2.25 7.08 15.07
CA HIS A 180 3.14 8.18 15.41
C HIS A 180 4.33 7.57 16.17
N MET A 181 5.53 8.18 16.12
CA MET A 181 6.75 7.64 16.74
C MET A 181 6.49 7.15 18.18
N GLY A 182 6.65 5.83 18.39
CA GLY A 182 6.50 5.18 19.69
C GLY A 182 5.06 5.07 20.23
N ILE A 183 4.03 5.53 19.51
CA ILE A 183 2.62 5.47 19.94
C ILE A 183 1.83 4.57 18.99
N ILE A 184 1.27 3.50 19.53
CA ILE A 184 0.40 2.55 18.85
C ILE A 184 -0.78 3.29 18.22
N HIS A 185 -1.03 3.02 16.94
CA HIS A 185 -2.10 3.67 16.19
C HIS A 185 -3.47 3.38 16.84
N GLY A 186 -4.30 4.41 17.05
CA GLY A 186 -5.63 4.24 17.67
C GLY A 186 -6.51 3.22 16.95
N GLY A 187 -6.45 3.19 15.61
CA GLY A 187 -7.12 2.18 14.79
C GLY A 187 -6.71 0.73 15.08
N PHE A 188 -5.48 0.47 15.55
CA PHE A 188 -5.08 -0.86 16.02
C PHE A 188 -5.81 -1.22 17.33
N LEU A 189 -5.86 -0.29 18.30
CA LEU A 189 -6.62 -0.49 19.54
C LEU A 189 -8.12 -0.70 19.27
N ALA A 190 -8.70 0.06 18.32
CA ALA A 190 -10.08 -0.16 17.88
C ALA A 190 -10.29 -1.54 17.27
N THR A 191 -9.31 -2.04 16.50
CA THR A 191 -9.36 -3.39 15.92
C THR A 191 -9.27 -4.47 16.99
N MET A 192 -8.40 -4.30 18.00
CA MET A 192 -8.32 -5.20 19.15
C MET A 192 -9.64 -5.20 19.95
N LEU A 193 -10.21 -4.02 20.20
CA LEU A 193 -11.49 -3.88 20.88
C LEU A 193 -12.61 -4.58 20.10
N ASP A 194 -12.68 -4.40 18.78
CA ASP A 194 -13.69 -5.05 17.96
C ASP A 194 -13.56 -6.59 18.03
N GLU A 195 -12.36 -7.13 17.88
CA GLU A 195 -12.16 -8.58 17.96
C GLU A 195 -12.40 -9.13 19.38
N GLY A 196 -11.85 -8.49 20.41
CA GLY A 196 -11.93 -8.94 21.79
C GLY A 196 -13.36 -8.90 22.34
N LEU A 197 -14.10 -7.82 22.07
CA LEU A 197 -15.50 -7.71 22.48
C LEU A 197 -16.38 -8.70 21.71
N ALA A 198 -16.09 -8.97 20.43
CA ALA A 198 -16.76 -10.03 19.69
C ALA A 198 -16.53 -11.39 20.37
N ARG A 199 -15.25 -11.75 20.62
CA ARG A 199 -14.86 -13.01 21.26
C ARG A 199 -15.54 -13.25 22.60
N CYS A 200 -15.75 -12.20 23.38
CA CYS A 200 -16.49 -12.27 24.64
C CYS A 200 -17.89 -12.84 24.45
N CYS A 201 -18.65 -12.33 23.48
CA CYS A 201 -20.04 -12.75 23.28
C CYS A 201 -20.23 -13.90 22.28
N LEU A 202 -19.22 -14.29 21.50
CA LEU A 202 -19.38 -15.39 20.52
C LEU A 202 -19.98 -16.68 21.11
N PRO A 203 -19.58 -17.19 22.30
CA PRO A 203 -20.11 -18.45 22.84
C PRO A 203 -21.62 -18.45 23.13
N ILE A 204 -22.24 -17.28 23.24
CA ILE A 204 -23.67 -17.11 23.53
C ILE A 204 -24.46 -16.63 22.31
N MET A 205 -23.78 -16.38 21.19
CA MET A 205 -24.43 -15.98 19.96
C MET A 205 -24.89 -17.21 19.17
N PRO A 206 -26.01 -17.14 18.43
CA PRO A 206 -26.45 -18.25 17.60
C PRO A 206 -25.37 -18.70 16.61
N LEU A 207 -25.06 -20.01 16.64
CA LEU A 207 -24.02 -20.66 15.85
C LEU A 207 -22.59 -20.15 16.10
N ASN A 208 -22.37 -19.46 17.22
CA ASN A 208 -21.11 -18.81 17.55
C ASN A 208 -20.61 -17.86 16.46
N ILE A 209 -21.55 -17.17 15.78
CA ILE A 209 -21.25 -16.19 14.74
C ILE A 209 -21.88 -14.85 15.12
N ALA A 210 -21.08 -13.80 15.04
CA ALA A 210 -21.52 -12.42 15.24
C ALA A 210 -20.75 -11.47 14.32
N VAL A 211 -21.40 -10.38 13.93
CA VAL A 211 -20.77 -9.26 13.21
C VAL A 211 -21.03 -7.95 13.94
N THR A 212 -20.09 -7.03 13.84
CA THR A 212 -20.15 -5.72 14.49
C THR A 212 -21.18 -4.84 13.78
N ALA A 213 -22.22 -4.44 14.50
CA ALA A 213 -23.24 -3.50 14.00
C ALA A 213 -22.99 -2.07 14.46
N LYS A 214 -22.41 -1.90 15.65
CA LYS A 214 -21.96 -0.60 16.17
C LYS A 214 -20.76 -0.83 17.07
N LEU A 215 -19.76 0.04 16.95
CA LEU A 215 -18.62 0.12 17.86
C LEU A 215 -18.38 1.60 18.17
N ALA A 216 -18.35 1.95 19.45
CA ALA A 216 -18.00 3.29 19.92
C ALA A 216 -16.78 3.18 20.82
N VAL A 217 -15.69 3.82 20.43
CA VAL A 217 -14.40 3.80 21.15
C VAL A 217 -14.09 5.19 21.69
N SER A 218 -13.62 5.25 22.93
CA SER A 218 -13.12 6.46 23.57
C SER A 218 -11.67 6.23 24.02
N TYR A 219 -10.73 6.97 23.42
CA TYR A 219 -9.33 6.93 23.81
C TYR A 219 -9.11 7.79 25.04
N LYS A 220 -8.39 7.27 26.02
CA LYS A 220 -8.17 7.87 27.34
C LYS A 220 -6.71 8.31 27.52
N ALA A 221 -5.78 7.50 27.04
CA ALA A 221 -4.34 7.77 27.12
C ALA A 221 -3.62 7.15 25.89
N PRO A 222 -2.45 7.70 25.51
CA PRO A 222 -1.65 7.14 24.43
C PRO A 222 -1.10 5.76 24.81
N ALA A 223 -1.24 4.79 23.91
CA ALA A 223 -0.62 3.48 24.05
C ALA A 223 0.80 3.53 23.47
N ILE A 224 1.82 3.43 24.32
CA ILE A 224 3.23 3.36 23.91
C ILE A 224 3.54 2.00 23.25
N ALA A 225 4.49 1.95 22.32
CA ALA A 225 4.98 0.71 21.73
C ALA A 225 5.93 -0.05 22.65
N ASP A 226 6.15 -1.32 22.32
CA ASP A 226 6.94 -2.29 23.09
C ASP A 226 6.50 -2.46 24.54
N GLN A 227 5.19 -2.33 24.76
CA GLN A 227 4.55 -2.60 26.05
C GLN A 227 3.54 -3.76 25.95
N TYR A 228 3.05 -4.19 27.10
CA TYR A 228 2.02 -5.22 27.22
C TYR A 228 0.68 -4.60 27.56
N LEU A 229 -0.36 -5.06 26.87
CA LEU A 229 -1.72 -4.57 27.00
C LEU A 229 -2.64 -5.68 27.50
N VAL A 230 -3.62 -5.30 28.31
CA VAL A 230 -4.73 -6.14 28.73
C VAL A 230 -6.02 -5.59 28.15
N LEU A 231 -6.70 -6.38 27.33
CA LEU A 231 -8.07 -6.12 26.92
C LEU A 231 -9.01 -6.87 27.87
N ARG A 232 -10.00 -6.17 28.42
CA ARG A 232 -11.09 -6.76 29.21
C ARG A 232 -12.42 -6.45 28.54
N ALA A 233 -13.30 -7.43 28.50
CA ALA A 233 -14.64 -7.25 27.94
C ALA A 233 -15.69 -8.02 28.75
N THR A 234 -16.89 -7.48 28.82
CA THR A 234 -18.04 -8.04 29.52
C THR A 234 -19.28 -7.94 28.64
N THR A 235 -20.00 -9.05 28.48
CA THR A 235 -21.32 -9.04 27.86
C THR A 235 -22.32 -8.42 28.83
N VAL A 236 -22.87 -7.27 28.48
CA VAL A 236 -23.85 -6.54 29.31
C VAL A 236 -25.25 -7.14 29.18
N ARG A 237 -25.65 -7.45 27.96
CA ARG A 237 -26.97 -8.06 27.69
C ARG A 237 -27.00 -8.78 26.35
N VAL A 238 -27.90 -9.75 26.25
CA VAL A 238 -28.19 -10.47 25.00
C VAL A 238 -29.69 -10.51 24.78
N GLU A 239 -30.13 -10.16 23.57
CA GLU A 239 -31.53 -10.21 23.15
C GLU A 239 -31.62 -10.91 21.79
N GLY A 240 -31.96 -12.19 21.82
CA GLY A 240 -32.10 -13.04 20.63
C GLY A 240 -30.82 -13.16 19.83
N ARG A 241 -30.69 -12.41 18.72
CA ARG A 241 -29.51 -12.42 17.84
C ARG A 241 -28.56 -11.24 18.08
N LYS A 242 -28.75 -10.48 19.16
CA LYS A 242 -28.00 -9.27 19.46
C LYS A 242 -27.30 -9.38 20.80
N ALA A 243 -26.05 -8.96 20.88
CA ALA A 243 -25.30 -8.85 22.12
C ALA A 243 -24.72 -7.44 22.27
N TRP A 244 -24.83 -6.87 23.46
CA TRP A 244 -24.19 -5.62 23.83
C TRP A 244 -23.02 -5.95 24.74
N VAL A 245 -21.85 -5.46 24.37
CA VAL A 245 -20.59 -5.77 25.04
C VAL A 245 -19.89 -4.45 25.35
N GLU A 246 -19.31 -4.37 26.54
CA GLU A 246 -18.48 -3.25 26.95
C GLU A 246 -17.09 -3.77 27.29
N GLY A 247 -16.08 -2.93 27.16
CA GLY A 247 -14.73 -3.32 27.48
C GLY A 247 -13.74 -2.18 27.40
N HIS A 248 -12.50 -2.47 27.73
CA HIS A 248 -11.42 -1.51 27.70
C HIS A 248 -10.08 -2.20 27.47
N ILE A 249 -9.10 -1.40 27.05
CA ILE A 249 -7.70 -1.77 26.98
C ILE A 249 -6.96 -0.95 28.04
N GLU A 250 -6.14 -1.63 28.84
CA GLU A 250 -5.26 -1.05 29.86
C GLU A 250 -3.83 -1.56 29.71
N THR A 251 -2.86 -0.86 30.29
CA THR A 251 -1.48 -1.36 30.40
C THR A 251 -1.41 -2.55 31.35
N LEU A 252 -0.55 -3.53 31.03
CA LEU A 252 -0.18 -4.59 31.97
C LEU A 252 0.98 -4.07 32.84
N PRO A 253 0.81 -3.93 34.16
CA PRO A 253 1.90 -3.50 35.04
C PRO A 253 3.03 -4.52 35.05
N THR A 254 4.26 -4.10 34.75
CA THR A 254 5.44 -4.98 34.76
C THR A 254 6.33 -4.78 35.98
N GLU A 255 6.12 -3.70 36.72
CA GLU A 255 6.85 -3.35 37.94
C GLU A 255 5.94 -3.43 39.18
N GLU A 256 6.52 -3.80 40.31
CA GLU A 256 5.78 -3.93 41.57
C GLU A 256 5.25 -2.56 42.05
N GLY A 257 3.94 -2.48 42.30
CA GLY A 257 3.26 -1.24 42.71
C GLY A 257 2.76 -0.35 41.56
N GLN A 258 3.09 -0.67 40.30
CA GLN A 258 2.57 0.05 39.13
C GLN A 258 1.07 -0.24 38.94
N GLN A 259 0.27 0.81 38.73
CA GLN A 259 -1.17 0.69 38.48
C GLN A 259 -1.47 0.58 36.98
N PRO A 260 -2.46 -0.23 36.56
CA PRO A 260 -2.93 -0.25 35.18
C PRO A 260 -3.46 1.11 34.75
N ILE A 261 -3.07 1.56 33.56
CA ILE A 261 -3.58 2.79 32.95
C ILE A 261 -4.57 2.40 31.86
N VAL A 262 -5.81 2.87 31.97
CA VAL A 262 -6.82 2.66 30.92
C VAL A 262 -6.46 3.52 29.71
N LEU A 263 -6.25 2.86 28.56
CA LEU A 263 -5.83 3.47 27.31
C LEU A 263 -7.02 3.77 26.39
N ALA A 264 -7.99 2.86 26.34
CA ALA A 264 -9.20 3.04 25.55
C ALA A 264 -10.38 2.25 26.16
N THR A 265 -11.59 2.79 26.06
CA THR A 265 -12.84 2.13 26.46
C THR A 265 -13.74 1.98 25.25
N ALA A 266 -14.55 0.93 25.18
CA ALA A 266 -15.51 0.74 24.10
C ALA A 266 -16.84 0.15 24.55
N THR A 267 -17.88 0.51 23.80
CA THR A 267 -19.18 -0.17 23.80
C THR A 267 -19.48 -0.66 22.40
N ALA A 268 -20.02 -1.86 22.28
CA ALA A 268 -20.27 -2.51 21.00
C ALA A 268 -21.63 -3.22 20.98
N LEU A 269 -22.21 -3.28 19.79
CA LEU A 269 -23.38 -4.09 19.46
C LEU A 269 -22.99 -5.10 18.39
N TYR A 270 -23.10 -6.38 18.72
CA TYR A 270 -22.90 -7.48 17.81
C TYR A 270 -24.22 -8.12 17.41
N VAL A 271 -24.31 -8.56 16.15
CA VAL A 271 -25.53 -9.17 15.60
C VAL A 271 -25.19 -10.44 14.85
N SER A 272 -25.87 -11.56 15.14
CA SER A 272 -25.74 -12.80 14.38
C SER A 272 -26.55 -12.71 13.06
N PRO A 273 -25.99 -13.01 11.88
CA PRO A 273 -26.71 -12.94 10.60
C PRO A 273 -27.97 -13.82 10.56
N LYS A 274 -29.07 -13.32 10.00
CA LYS A 274 -30.34 -14.08 9.84
C LYS A 274 -30.19 -15.36 9.01
N GLN A 275 -29.22 -15.40 8.10
CA GLN A 275 -28.98 -16.53 7.20
C GLN A 275 -28.14 -17.64 7.84
N ALA A 276 -27.47 -17.35 8.95
CA ALA A 276 -26.68 -18.35 9.67
C ALA A 276 -27.58 -19.49 10.17
N SER A 277 -28.79 -19.18 10.66
CA SER A 277 -29.77 -20.17 11.16
C SER A 277 -30.29 -21.17 10.12
N ARG A 278 -29.90 -21.06 8.84
CA ARG A 278 -30.35 -21.93 7.74
C ARG A 278 -29.21 -22.68 7.03
N GLY A 279 -27.98 -22.68 7.56
CA GLY A 279 -26.85 -23.45 7.00
C GLY A 279 -26.42 -23.03 5.57
N ARG A 280 -26.84 -21.85 5.09
CA ARG A 280 -26.63 -21.36 3.71
C ARG A 280 -25.79 -20.08 3.68
N LEU A 281 -24.65 -20.06 4.37
CA LEU A 281 -23.81 -18.87 4.46
C LEU A 281 -23.00 -18.58 3.17
N TRP A 282 -22.88 -19.55 2.26
CA TRP A 282 -21.94 -19.48 1.11
C TRP A 282 -22.57 -19.36 -0.29
N GLN A 283 -23.90 -19.22 -0.42
CA GLN A 283 -24.55 -19.37 -1.73
C GLN A 283 -25.13 -18.09 -2.39
N ARG A 284 -25.15 -16.92 -1.73
CA ARG A 284 -25.61 -15.65 -2.37
C ARG A 284 -24.93 -14.41 -1.77
N PRO A 285 -24.67 -13.36 -2.58
CA PRO A 285 -24.15 -12.09 -2.06
C PRO A 285 -25.12 -11.46 -1.06
N PHE A 286 -24.56 -10.91 0.02
CA PHE A 286 -25.27 -10.25 1.12
C PHE A 286 -26.20 -9.14 0.57
N GLN A 287 -27.51 -9.36 0.62
CA GLN A 287 -28.50 -8.32 0.35
C GLN A 287 -28.95 -7.70 1.68
N TRP A 288 -28.52 -6.46 1.93
CA TRP A 288 -29.15 -5.60 2.93
C TRP A 288 -30.57 -5.24 2.44
N SER A 289 -31.60 -5.43 3.28
CA SER A 289 -32.95 -5.02 2.90
C SER A 289 -32.99 -3.49 2.88
N LYS A 290 -33.19 -2.93 1.68
CA LYS A 290 -33.65 -1.54 1.47
C LYS A 290 -34.97 -1.33 2.22
N LYS A 291 -34.92 -0.86 3.47
CA LYS A 291 -36.04 -0.23 4.19
C LYS A 291 -35.56 0.23 5.57
N ARG A 292 -34.88 1.37 5.56
CA ARG A 292 -34.93 2.43 6.58
C ARG A 292 -34.15 3.60 6.01
N THR A 293 -34.90 4.62 5.61
CA THR A 293 -34.40 5.99 5.52
C THR A 293 -33.71 6.30 6.85
N TRP A 294 -32.40 6.53 6.77
CA TRP A 294 -31.68 7.12 7.88
C TRP A 294 -31.88 8.63 7.74
N GLU A 295 -32.74 9.20 8.59
CA GLU A 295 -32.58 10.60 8.96
C GLU A 295 -31.26 10.68 9.74
N LEU A 296 -30.19 11.03 9.03
CA LEU A 296 -28.99 11.54 9.65
C LEU A 296 -29.35 12.92 10.19
N GLY A 297 -29.66 12.98 11.48
CA GLY A 297 -29.53 14.21 12.27
C GLY A 297 -28.06 14.60 12.33
N LEU A 298 -27.56 15.16 11.22
CA LEU A 298 -26.33 15.95 11.19
C LEU A 298 -26.72 17.36 11.63
N GLU A 299 -26.90 17.56 12.93
CA GLU A 299 -26.62 18.86 13.53
C GLU A 299 -25.09 18.98 13.64
N TYR A 300 -24.44 19.20 12.49
CA TYR A 300 -23.17 19.90 12.48
C TYR A 300 -23.51 21.37 12.35
N LEU A 301 -23.39 22.09 13.47
CA LEU A 301 -23.40 23.54 13.53
C LEU A 301 -22.41 24.08 12.48
N VAL A 302 -22.97 24.63 11.41
CA VAL A 302 -22.30 25.56 10.50
C VAL A 302 -22.07 26.84 11.29
N GLY A 303 -20.95 26.89 12.01
CA GLY A 303 -20.41 28.10 12.62
C GLY A 303 -19.37 28.72 11.71
N THR A 304 -19.83 29.36 10.63
CA THR A 304 -19.05 30.38 9.92
C THR A 304 -18.87 31.57 10.84
N SER A 305 -17.69 31.71 11.43
CA SER A 305 -17.22 32.98 11.97
C SER A 305 -15.81 33.23 11.46
N TYR A 306 -15.72 34.21 10.58
CA TYR A 306 -14.52 34.86 10.08
C TYR A 306 -13.46 35.00 11.19
N LEU A 307 -12.34 34.31 11.03
CA LEU A 307 -11.12 34.59 11.78
C LEU A 307 -10.18 35.35 10.85
N THR A 308 -10.17 36.66 11.09
CA THR A 308 -9.19 37.64 10.62
C THR A 308 -7.76 37.16 10.85
N ALA A 309 -6.87 37.55 9.94
CA ALA A 309 -5.42 37.38 10.03
C ALA A 309 -4.91 37.59 11.48
N GLY A 310 -4.50 36.50 12.13
CA GLY A 310 -4.10 36.51 13.54
C GLY A 310 -4.08 35.14 14.23
N GLN A 311 -4.09 34.02 13.50
CA GLN A 311 -3.97 32.67 14.05
C GLN A 311 -3.07 31.79 13.19
N CYS A 312 -1.83 32.24 13.02
CA CYS A 312 -0.73 31.37 12.61
C CYS A 312 -0.05 30.91 13.90
N ASP A 313 -0.65 29.97 14.65
CA ASP A 313 -0.01 29.23 15.78
C ASP A 313 -0.98 28.26 16.50
N LYS A 314 -1.60 27.32 15.78
CA LYS A 314 -2.44 26.27 16.44
C LYS A 314 -2.07 24.82 16.17
N TRP A 315 -0.88 24.58 15.62
CA TRP A 315 -0.42 23.23 15.27
C TRP A 315 1.08 23.08 15.54
N ALA A 316 1.49 23.18 16.80
CA ALA A 316 2.75 22.58 17.22
C ALA A 316 2.58 21.05 17.20
N LYS A 317 2.99 20.41 16.10
CA LYS A 317 3.30 18.97 16.05
C LYS A 317 4.31 18.66 17.17
N THR A 318 3.95 17.84 18.15
CA THR A 318 4.86 17.41 19.24
C THR A 318 4.71 15.89 19.36
N ASN A 319 5.58 15.04 18.78
CA ASN A 319 7.00 14.88 19.07
C ASN A 319 7.78 14.37 17.83
N ILE A 320 7.63 15.05 16.69
CA ILE A 320 8.54 14.90 15.56
C ILE A 320 9.32 16.19 15.45
N THR A 321 10.54 16.18 15.95
CA THR A 321 11.48 17.26 15.69
C THR A 321 12.09 17.01 14.33
N TRP A 322 12.12 18.04 13.48
CA TRP A 322 13.02 18.01 12.34
C TRP A 322 14.44 17.84 12.88
N HIS A 323 15.15 16.80 12.45
CA HIS A 323 16.58 16.76 12.70
C HIS A 323 17.22 17.95 11.98
N PRO A 324 18.20 18.63 12.59
CA PRO A 324 18.97 19.64 11.88
C PRO A 324 19.53 19.02 10.60
N SER A 325 19.12 19.55 9.46
CA SER A 325 19.55 19.10 8.13
C SER A 325 20.09 20.29 7.36
N LEU A 326 20.79 20.00 6.26
CA LEU A 326 21.14 21.01 5.26
C LEU A 326 19.89 21.81 4.87
N SER A 327 19.94 23.13 4.98
CA SER A 327 18.84 24.00 4.59
C SER A 327 18.58 23.88 3.09
N ARG A 328 17.36 24.16 2.64
CA ARG A 328 17.06 24.12 1.20
C ARG A 328 17.86 25.16 0.42
N THR A 329 18.19 26.30 1.03
CA THR A 329 19.05 27.32 0.43
C THR A 329 20.47 26.79 0.18
N GLU A 330 21.09 26.17 1.19
CA GLU A 330 22.40 25.54 1.03
C GLU A 330 22.36 24.41 -0.01
N ARG A 331 21.30 23.59 0.00
CA ARG A 331 21.09 22.53 -1.00
C ARG A 331 21.04 23.10 -2.42
N ASN A 332 20.24 24.14 -2.64
CA ASN A 332 20.11 24.78 -3.94
C ASN A 332 21.44 25.39 -4.41
N GLN A 333 22.22 26.00 -3.50
CA GLN A 333 23.55 26.55 -3.80
C GLN A 333 24.54 25.44 -4.20
N LEU A 334 24.61 24.35 -3.42
CA LEU A 334 25.51 23.23 -3.70
C LEU A 334 25.14 22.47 -4.97
N ARG A 335 23.84 22.43 -5.32
CA ARG A 335 23.34 21.83 -6.55
C ARG A 335 23.42 22.77 -7.76
N GLY A 336 23.61 24.08 -7.54
CA GLY A 336 23.55 25.09 -8.60
C GLY A 336 22.17 25.23 -9.24
N GLN A 337 21.11 24.78 -8.57
CA GLN A 337 19.76 24.68 -9.12
C GLN A 337 18.70 24.78 -8.02
N ARG A 338 17.54 25.37 -8.36
CA ARG A 338 16.34 25.33 -7.52
C ARG A 338 15.40 24.21 -7.98
N GLY A 339 14.79 23.52 -7.02
CA GLY A 339 13.72 22.57 -7.31
C GLY A 339 12.35 23.22 -7.20
N PHE A 340 11.42 22.74 -8.01
CA PHE A 340 10.03 23.20 -8.09
C PHE A 340 9.18 22.15 -8.82
N THR A 341 7.86 22.32 -8.78
CA THR A 341 6.92 21.39 -9.41
C THR A 341 6.21 22.06 -10.58
N VAL A 342 6.28 21.44 -11.76
CA VAL A 342 5.42 21.72 -12.90
C VAL A 342 4.32 20.67 -12.94
N TRP A 343 3.11 21.11 -12.64
CA TRP A 343 1.93 20.26 -12.50
C TRP A 343 1.05 20.33 -13.73
N PHE A 344 1.13 19.33 -14.61
CA PHE A 344 0.25 19.27 -15.77
C PHE A 344 -1.13 18.72 -15.39
N THR A 345 -2.19 19.41 -15.81
CA THR A 345 -3.58 18.96 -15.71
C THR A 345 -4.28 19.06 -17.06
N GLY A 346 -5.26 18.19 -17.33
CA GLY A 346 -5.96 18.16 -18.61
C GLY A 346 -6.60 16.82 -18.92
N LEU A 347 -7.48 16.79 -19.92
CA LEU A 347 -8.18 15.58 -20.39
C LEU A 347 -7.22 14.46 -20.84
N SER A 348 -7.68 13.21 -20.85
CA SER A 348 -6.92 12.13 -21.50
C SER A 348 -6.60 12.51 -22.96
N ALA A 349 -5.46 12.08 -23.50
CA ALA A 349 -5.02 12.44 -24.85
C ALA A 349 -4.84 13.96 -25.14
N SER A 350 -4.85 14.83 -24.12
CA SER A 350 -4.58 16.26 -24.31
C SER A 350 -3.13 16.61 -24.64
N GLY A 351 -2.18 15.67 -24.46
CA GLY A 351 -0.76 15.88 -24.77
C GLY A 351 0.15 16.10 -23.55
N LYS A 352 -0.38 16.03 -22.31
CA LYS A 352 0.40 16.18 -21.07
C LYS A 352 1.72 15.40 -21.05
N SER A 353 1.67 14.09 -21.26
CA SER A 353 2.87 13.25 -21.20
C SER A 353 3.85 13.57 -22.33
N THR A 354 3.34 13.89 -23.53
CA THR A 354 4.17 14.31 -24.67
C THR A 354 4.94 15.60 -24.35
N ILE A 355 4.26 16.62 -23.85
CA ILE A 355 4.88 17.89 -23.46
C ILE A 355 5.83 17.68 -22.28
N ALA A 356 5.43 16.91 -21.26
CA ALA A 356 6.26 16.64 -20.09
C ALA A 356 7.55 15.90 -20.46
N THR A 357 7.51 14.95 -21.40
CA THR A 357 8.71 14.25 -21.88
C THR A 357 9.63 15.17 -22.68
N ALA A 358 9.08 16.00 -23.57
CA ALA A 358 9.88 16.96 -24.33
C ALA A 358 10.50 18.03 -23.41
N LEU A 359 9.76 18.51 -22.42
CA LEU A 359 10.25 19.44 -21.40
C LEU A 359 11.34 18.81 -20.52
N GLU A 360 11.15 17.57 -20.07
CA GLU A 360 12.16 16.81 -19.32
C GLU A 360 13.48 16.74 -20.09
N GLN A 361 13.41 16.36 -21.37
CA GLN A 361 14.58 16.33 -22.24
C GLN A 361 15.22 17.71 -22.36
N HIS A 362 14.45 18.76 -22.63
CA HIS A 362 14.99 20.12 -22.76
C HIS A 362 15.74 20.57 -21.49
N LEU A 363 15.11 20.41 -20.31
CA LEU A 363 15.71 20.78 -19.03
C LEU A 363 17.02 20.03 -18.76
N LEU A 364 17.07 18.73 -19.07
CA LEU A 364 18.29 17.92 -18.94
C LEU A 364 19.40 18.39 -19.90
N HIS A 365 19.07 18.79 -21.13
CA HIS A 365 20.05 19.30 -22.11
C HIS A 365 20.68 20.64 -21.66
N ILE A 366 19.94 21.47 -20.94
CA ILE A 366 20.48 22.72 -20.35
C ILE A 366 21.13 22.50 -18.97
N GLY A 367 21.35 21.24 -18.58
CA GLY A 367 22.08 20.86 -17.38
C GLY A 367 21.27 20.87 -16.09
N LEU A 368 19.94 20.99 -16.17
CA LEU A 368 19.06 20.98 -15.01
C LEU A 368 18.52 19.58 -14.72
N ALA A 369 18.57 19.17 -13.45
CA ALA A 369 17.94 17.95 -12.98
C ALA A 369 16.42 18.08 -13.04
N ALA A 370 15.77 17.27 -13.86
CA ALA A 370 14.32 17.15 -13.95
C ALA A 370 13.92 15.68 -13.88
N TYR A 371 12.71 15.41 -13.34
CA TYR A 371 12.17 14.06 -13.28
C TYR A 371 10.66 14.05 -13.47
N ARG A 372 10.19 13.22 -14.40
CA ARG A 372 8.78 13.09 -14.73
C ARG A 372 8.09 12.01 -13.90
N LEU A 373 6.97 12.40 -13.28
CA LEU A 373 6.05 11.53 -12.56
C LEU A 373 4.79 11.35 -13.40
N ASP A 374 4.48 10.11 -13.80
CA ASP A 374 3.36 9.82 -14.69
C ASP A 374 2.63 8.52 -14.34
N GLY A 375 1.63 8.17 -15.15
CA GLY A 375 0.88 6.93 -14.98
C GLY A 375 1.74 5.68 -15.18
N ASP A 376 2.82 5.74 -15.96
CA ASP A 376 3.61 4.56 -16.29
C ASP A 376 4.57 4.20 -15.15
N ASN A 377 5.23 5.19 -14.52
CA ASN A 377 6.17 4.94 -13.41
C ASN A 377 5.53 4.97 -12.02
N VAL A 378 4.41 5.67 -11.82
CA VAL A 378 3.74 5.72 -10.50
C VAL A 378 2.67 4.64 -10.35
N ARG A 379 1.83 4.40 -11.37
CA ARG A 379 0.62 3.57 -11.23
C ARG A 379 0.92 2.09 -11.06
N PHE A 380 2.01 1.59 -11.60
CA PHE A 380 2.42 0.18 -11.44
C PHE A 380 3.42 -0.04 -10.29
N GLY A 381 3.92 1.04 -9.69
CA GLY A 381 4.86 1.03 -8.56
C GLY A 381 4.20 1.49 -7.27
N LEU A 382 4.41 2.76 -6.93
CA LEU A 382 3.94 3.38 -5.68
C LEU A 382 2.41 3.29 -5.50
N ASN A 383 1.65 3.43 -6.59
CA ASN A 383 0.19 3.49 -6.55
C ASN A 383 -0.48 2.24 -7.14
N LYS A 384 0.21 1.09 -7.13
CA LYS A 384 -0.29 -0.19 -7.67
C LYS A 384 -1.50 -0.76 -6.92
N ASP A 385 -1.71 -0.30 -5.69
CA ASP A 385 -2.85 -0.64 -4.83
C ASP A 385 -4.13 0.13 -5.16
N LEU A 386 -4.04 1.17 -6.00
CA LEU A 386 -5.16 2.09 -6.26
C LEU A 386 -5.90 1.75 -7.57
N GLY A 387 -7.23 1.63 -7.46
CA GLY A 387 -8.15 1.48 -8.58
C GLY A 387 -8.46 2.80 -9.30
N PHE A 388 -9.63 2.90 -9.96
CA PHE A 388 -10.07 4.10 -10.69
C PHE A 388 -11.29 4.78 -10.07
N SER A 389 -11.70 4.37 -8.87
CA SER A 389 -12.78 5.04 -8.12
C SER A 389 -12.39 6.49 -7.77
N GLU A 390 -13.37 7.33 -7.45
CA GLU A 390 -13.11 8.70 -6.99
C GLU A 390 -12.13 8.73 -5.80
N LYS A 391 -12.41 7.93 -4.76
CA LYS A 391 -11.52 7.81 -3.59
C LYS A 391 -10.09 7.43 -3.97
N ASP A 392 -9.92 6.47 -4.88
CA ASP A 392 -8.59 6.05 -5.34
C ASP A 392 -7.90 7.13 -6.17
N ARG A 393 -8.64 7.97 -6.90
CA ARG A 393 -8.08 9.11 -7.65
C ARG A 393 -7.58 10.18 -6.70
N ASN A 394 -8.36 10.53 -5.68
CA ASN A 394 -7.98 11.54 -4.70
C ASN A 394 -6.72 11.10 -3.95
N GLU A 395 -6.68 9.83 -3.49
CA GLU A 395 -5.48 9.28 -2.84
C GLU A 395 -4.28 9.19 -3.80
N ASN A 396 -4.52 8.83 -5.07
CA ASN A 396 -3.47 8.82 -6.09
C ASN A 396 -2.84 10.22 -6.23
N ILE A 397 -3.66 11.26 -6.39
CA ILE A 397 -3.17 12.64 -6.53
C ILE A 397 -2.49 13.13 -5.24
N ARG A 398 -3.03 12.82 -4.07
CA ARG A 398 -2.40 13.15 -2.78
C ARG A 398 -1.00 12.55 -2.65
N ARG A 399 -0.82 11.26 -2.96
CA ARG A 399 0.51 10.61 -2.93
C ARG A 399 1.48 11.23 -3.92
N ILE A 400 1.01 11.54 -5.13
CA ILE A 400 1.84 12.19 -6.16
C ILE A 400 2.27 13.58 -5.72
N ALA A 401 1.39 14.34 -5.06
CA ALA A 401 1.72 15.67 -4.55
C ALA A 401 2.85 15.63 -3.50
N GLU A 402 2.79 14.68 -2.56
CA GLU A 402 3.85 14.46 -1.57
C GLU A 402 5.18 14.09 -2.24
N VAL A 403 5.15 13.17 -3.21
CA VAL A 403 6.36 12.76 -3.93
C VAL A 403 6.93 13.91 -4.76
N ALA A 404 6.10 14.66 -5.47
CA ALA A 404 6.52 15.83 -6.23
C ALA A 404 7.20 16.88 -5.32
N LYS A 405 6.64 17.10 -4.12
CA LYS A 405 7.25 17.95 -3.11
C LYS A 405 8.63 17.46 -2.68
N LEU A 406 8.82 16.16 -2.46
CA LEU A 406 10.13 15.59 -2.12
C LEU A 406 11.16 15.80 -3.24
N PHE A 407 10.76 15.66 -4.51
CA PHE A 407 11.63 15.97 -5.65
C PHE A 407 11.97 17.46 -5.71
N ALA A 408 10.97 18.35 -5.56
CA ALA A 408 11.19 19.79 -5.53
C ALA A 408 12.11 20.22 -4.36
N ASP A 409 11.90 19.65 -3.17
CA ASP A 409 12.76 19.89 -2.01
C ASP A 409 14.21 19.41 -2.25
N SER A 410 14.40 18.33 -3.02
CA SER A 410 15.73 17.81 -3.39
C SER A 410 16.50 18.65 -4.42
N SER A 411 16.02 19.86 -4.74
CA SER A 411 16.53 20.71 -5.82
C SER A 411 16.35 20.11 -7.23
N THR A 412 15.34 19.26 -7.43
CA THR A 412 14.98 18.66 -8.72
C THR A 412 13.69 19.29 -9.26
N ILE A 413 13.57 19.46 -10.58
CA ILE A 413 12.32 19.91 -11.22
C ILE A 413 11.38 18.71 -11.38
N ALA A 414 10.31 18.66 -10.59
CA ALA A 414 9.31 17.60 -10.66
C ALA A 414 8.28 17.92 -11.75
N LEU A 415 8.10 17.02 -12.72
CA LEU A 415 7.13 17.19 -13.81
C LEU A 415 6.00 16.17 -13.66
N THR A 416 4.81 16.57 -13.22
CA THR A 416 3.70 15.62 -12.99
C THR A 416 2.73 15.63 -14.18
N SER A 417 2.42 14.47 -14.77
CA SER A 417 1.59 14.38 -15.99
C SER A 417 0.31 13.56 -15.80
N PHE A 418 -0.44 13.86 -14.74
CA PHE A 418 -1.69 13.19 -14.39
C PHE A 418 -2.91 13.97 -14.87
N ILE A 419 -4.06 13.30 -15.02
CA ILE A 419 -5.31 14.01 -15.36
C ILE A 419 -5.67 15.03 -14.27
N SER A 420 -5.54 14.63 -12.99
CA SER A 420 -5.87 15.45 -11.81
C SER A 420 -7.20 16.21 -11.96
N PRO A 421 -8.34 15.49 -12.13
CA PRO A 421 -9.57 16.09 -12.65
C PRO A 421 -10.28 17.04 -11.68
N TYR A 422 -10.06 16.92 -10.38
CA TYR A 422 -10.75 17.72 -9.37
C TYR A 422 -9.90 18.91 -8.92
N ARG A 423 -10.49 20.10 -8.89
CA ARG A 423 -9.79 21.32 -8.45
C ARG A 423 -9.32 21.22 -7.01
N ALA A 424 -10.14 20.63 -6.13
CA ALA A 424 -9.80 20.46 -4.72
C ALA A 424 -8.48 19.69 -4.52
N ASP A 425 -8.27 18.61 -5.27
CA ASP A 425 -7.05 17.81 -5.18
C ASP A 425 -5.81 18.59 -5.68
N ARG A 426 -5.97 19.39 -6.74
CA ARG A 426 -4.90 20.25 -7.27
C ARG A 426 -4.57 21.39 -6.30
N GLN A 427 -5.59 21.95 -5.64
CA GLN A 427 -5.40 22.96 -4.60
C GLN A 427 -4.65 22.39 -3.40
N ILE A 428 -5.01 21.19 -2.93
CA ILE A 428 -4.27 20.51 -1.85
C ILE A 428 -2.81 20.29 -2.25
N ALA A 429 -2.55 19.86 -3.49
CA ALA A 429 -1.19 19.69 -3.99
C ALA A 429 -0.41 21.01 -4.02
N ARG A 430 -1.04 22.10 -4.45
CA ARG A 430 -0.48 23.46 -4.43
C ARG A 430 -0.17 23.91 -3.01
N ASP A 431 -1.15 23.84 -2.10
CA ASP A 431 -1.02 24.24 -0.70
C ASP A 431 0.11 23.49 0.01
N LEU A 432 0.30 22.21 -0.33
CA LEU A 432 1.39 21.38 0.19
C LEU A 432 2.78 21.92 -0.21
N HIS A 433 2.92 22.49 -1.41
CA HIS A 433 4.18 23.09 -1.88
C HIS A 433 4.37 24.50 -1.35
N THR A 434 3.28 25.27 -1.28
CA THR A 434 3.35 26.68 -0.89
C THR A 434 3.36 26.90 0.62
N SER A 435 2.96 25.89 1.41
CA SER A 435 3.14 25.89 2.86
C SER A 435 4.61 25.70 3.23
N ALA A 436 5.12 26.55 4.12
CA ALA A 436 6.50 26.45 4.60
C ALA A 436 6.74 25.07 5.27
N SER A 437 7.69 24.31 4.73
CA SER A 437 8.14 23.03 5.29
C SER A 437 8.88 23.20 6.62
N GLN A 438 9.63 24.30 6.73
CA GLN A 438 10.41 24.68 7.91
C GLN A 438 10.35 26.21 8.12
N ALA A 439 10.51 26.64 9.37
CA ALA A 439 10.53 28.06 9.70
C ALA A 439 11.70 28.78 9.01
N GLY A 440 11.41 29.84 8.26
CA GLY A 440 12.41 30.64 7.57
C GLY A 440 12.77 30.19 6.14
N GLU A 441 12.13 29.14 5.62
CA GLU A 441 12.29 28.72 4.21
C GLU A 441 11.19 29.32 3.31
N ASP A 442 11.57 29.71 2.09
CA ASP A 442 10.60 30.15 1.08
C ASP A 442 9.57 29.05 0.71
N PRO A 443 8.43 29.40 0.12
CA PRO A 443 7.55 28.42 -0.51
C PRO A 443 8.25 27.67 -1.66
N LEU A 444 7.93 26.38 -1.87
CA LEU A 444 8.30 25.69 -3.11
C LEU A 444 7.38 26.19 -4.23
N ALA A 445 7.97 26.56 -5.37
CA ALA A 445 7.18 26.99 -6.51
C ALA A 445 6.35 25.83 -7.07
N PHE A 446 5.07 26.11 -7.32
CA PHE A 446 4.12 25.19 -7.91
C PHE A 446 3.50 25.86 -9.14
N ILE A 447 3.73 25.28 -10.31
CA ILE A 447 3.35 25.84 -11.61
C ILE A 447 2.33 24.89 -12.22
N GLU A 448 1.06 25.24 -12.12
CA GLU A 448 -0.04 24.49 -12.75
C GLU A 448 -0.13 24.83 -14.23
N VAL A 449 0.08 23.81 -15.06
CA VAL A 449 0.01 23.90 -16.52
C VAL A 449 -1.28 23.23 -16.99
N PHE A 450 -2.24 24.04 -17.40
CA PHE A 450 -3.46 23.56 -18.01
C PHE A 450 -3.22 23.20 -19.47
N VAL A 451 -3.22 21.90 -19.77
CA VAL A 451 -3.13 21.38 -21.13
C VAL A 451 -4.54 21.28 -21.68
N ASP A 452 -5.00 22.39 -22.23
CA ASP A 452 -6.35 22.60 -22.71
C ASP A 452 -6.52 22.06 -24.13
N VAL A 453 -7.60 21.30 -24.29
CA VAL A 453 -8.05 20.78 -25.58
C VAL A 453 -9.54 20.47 -25.44
N SER A 454 -10.30 20.70 -26.50
CA SER A 454 -11.70 20.29 -26.51
C SER A 454 -11.83 18.76 -26.36
N LEU A 455 -12.92 18.31 -25.73
CA LEU A 455 -13.23 16.89 -25.63
C LEU A 455 -13.30 16.22 -27.01
N ALA A 456 -13.86 16.90 -28.01
CA ALA A 456 -13.98 16.38 -29.37
C ALA A 456 -12.61 16.10 -30.01
N GLU A 457 -11.65 17.01 -29.82
CA GLU A 457 -10.30 16.83 -30.36
C GLU A 457 -9.52 15.77 -29.57
N ALA A 458 -9.71 15.67 -28.25
CA ALA A 458 -9.16 14.57 -27.45
C ALA A 458 -9.70 13.20 -27.89
N GLU A 459 -11.01 13.10 -28.17
CA GLU A 459 -11.67 11.90 -28.71
C GLU A 459 -11.17 11.53 -30.11
N LYS A 460 -10.87 12.53 -30.95
CA LYS A 460 -10.30 12.33 -32.28
C LYS A 460 -8.89 11.75 -32.21
N ARG A 461 -8.06 12.22 -31.27
CA ARG A 461 -6.67 11.75 -31.08
C ARG A 461 -6.61 10.31 -30.58
N ASP A 462 -7.41 9.97 -29.57
CA ASP A 462 -7.55 8.67 -28.87
C ASP A 462 -6.46 7.59 -29.15
N PRO A 463 -5.18 7.85 -28.85
CA PRO A 463 -4.07 6.97 -29.26
C PRO A 463 -4.10 5.61 -28.58
N LYS A 464 -4.78 5.52 -27.43
CA LYS A 464 -4.91 4.30 -26.61
C LYS A 464 -6.31 3.64 -26.77
N GLY A 465 -7.19 4.19 -27.62
CA GLY A 465 -8.55 3.66 -27.82
C GLY A 465 -9.44 3.75 -26.58
N LEU A 466 -9.12 4.62 -25.62
CA LEU A 466 -9.80 4.71 -24.33
C LEU A 466 -11.13 5.45 -24.44
N TYR A 467 -11.21 6.48 -25.29
CA TYR A 467 -12.44 7.22 -25.51
C TYR A 467 -13.50 6.34 -26.21
N LYS A 468 -13.09 5.57 -27.21
CA LYS A 468 -13.98 4.59 -27.87
C LYS A 468 -14.56 3.58 -26.86
N LYS A 469 -13.72 3.01 -26.00
CA LYS A 469 -14.14 2.07 -24.96
C LYS A 469 -15.03 2.71 -23.89
N ALA A 470 -14.75 3.96 -23.51
CA ALA A 470 -15.58 4.71 -22.57
C ALA A 470 -16.97 4.99 -23.16
N ARG A 471 -17.06 5.42 -24.42
CA ARG A 471 -18.34 5.63 -25.14
C ARG A 471 -19.13 4.33 -25.30
N ALA A 472 -18.45 3.19 -25.48
CA ALA A 472 -19.06 1.86 -25.50
C ALA A 472 -19.50 1.34 -24.12
N GLY A 473 -19.18 2.04 -23.03
CA GLY A 473 -19.51 1.63 -21.66
C GLY A 473 -18.60 0.55 -21.07
N GLU A 474 -17.52 0.20 -21.76
CA GLU A 474 -16.53 -0.79 -21.30
C GLU A 474 -15.65 -0.23 -20.16
N ILE A 475 -15.37 1.08 -20.19
CA ILE A 475 -14.63 1.79 -19.13
C ILE A 475 -15.61 2.70 -18.39
N LYS A 476 -15.85 2.38 -17.12
CA LYS A 476 -16.67 3.20 -16.22
C LYS A 476 -15.88 4.38 -15.67
N ASP A 477 -16.59 5.42 -15.27
CA ASP A 477 -16.05 6.63 -14.61
C ASP A 477 -14.94 7.33 -15.41
N PHE A 478 -14.99 7.28 -16.74
CA PHE A 478 -13.96 7.89 -17.57
C PHE A 478 -14.08 9.43 -17.60
N THR A 479 -13.01 10.12 -17.26
CA THR A 479 -12.96 11.59 -17.19
C THR A 479 -13.30 12.24 -18.54
N GLY A 480 -14.24 13.18 -18.52
CA GLY A 480 -14.77 13.86 -19.70
C GLY A 480 -15.93 13.15 -20.40
N ILE A 481 -16.21 11.87 -20.06
CA ILE A 481 -17.33 11.10 -20.63
C ILE A 481 -18.37 10.77 -19.57
N SER A 482 -18.00 10.00 -18.56
CA SER A 482 -18.88 9.55 -17.49
C SER A 482 -18.43 9.97 -16.09
N ALA A 483 -17.33 10.73 -16.00
CA ALA A 483 -16.86 11.42 -14.80
C ALA A 483 -16.41 12.85 -15.17
N PRO A 484 -16.50 13.84 -14.26
CA PRO A 484 -16.20 15.22 -14.58
C PRO A 484 -14.69 15.48 -14.74
N TYR A 485 -14.38 16.55 -15.48
CA TYR A 485 -13.09 17.24 -15.44
C TYR A 485 -13.37 18.69 -15.08
N GLU A 486 -12.79 19.16 -13.97
CA GLU A 486 -12.93 20.53 -13.52
C GLU A 486 -11.70 21.32 -14.01
N ALA A 487 -11.88 22.08 -15.08
CA ALA A 487 -10.82 22.93 -15.61
C ALA A 487 -10.30 23.91 -14.54
N PRO A 488 -8.99 24.18 -14.49
CA PRO A 488 -8.44 25.15 -13.55
C PRO A 488 -8.91 26.56 -13.90
N GLU A 489 -9.27 27.34 -12.89
CA GLU A 489 -9.75 28.71 -13.06
C GLU A 489 -8.60 29.72 -13.17
N ALA A 490 -7.46 29.44 -12.53
CA ALA A 490 -6.29 30.30 -12.51
C ALA A 490 -4.97 29.49 -12.58
N PRO A 491 -4.73 28.72 -13.67
CA PRO A 491 -3.45 28.07 -13.87
C PRO A 491 -2.35 29.11 -14.16
N GLU A 492 -1.10 28.83 -13.77
CA GLU A 492 0.04 29.67 -14.14
C GLU A 492 0.28 29.71 -15.65
N ILE A 493 0.02 28.59 -16.34
CA ILE A 493 0.20 28.46 -17.79
C ILE A 493 -1.01 27.72 -18.37
N THR A 494 -1.57 28.24 -19.45
CA THR A 494 -2.54 27.51 -20.28
C THR A 494 -1.94 27.24 -21.65
N ILE A 495 -1.96 25.98 -22.08
CA ILE A 495 -1.43 25.52 -23.35
C ILE A 495 -2.56 24.93 -24.18
N ARG A 496 -2.82 25.55 -25.32
CA ARG A 496 -3.77 25.07 -26.31
C ARG A 496 -3.08 24.18 -27.33
N THR A 497 -3.14 22.87 -27.09
CA THR A 497 -2.42 21.87 -27.89
C THR A 497 -3.06 21.59 -29.25
N ASP A 498 -4.19 22.21 -29.54
CA ASP A 498 -4.82 22.26 -30.86
C ASP A 498 -4.23 23.36 -31.74
N ASP A 499 -3.63 24.40 -31.14
CA ASP A 499 -3.06 25.54 -31.85
C ASP A 499 -1.52 25.53 -31.82
N LEU A 500 -0.91 24.88 -30.83
CA LEU A 500 0.54 24.86 -30.61
C LEU A 500 1.14 23.48 -30.89
N SER A 501 2.33 23.47 -31.50
CA SER A 501 3.20 22.30 -31.56
C SER A 501 3.76 21.94 -30.16
N VAL A 502 4.38 20.76 -30.04
CA VAL A 502 5.02 20.33 -28.80
C VAL A 502 6.18 21.26 -28.45
N GLU A 503 6.96 21.65 -29.46
CA GLU A 503 8.11 22.53 -29.33
C GLU A 503 7.70 23.92 -28.86
N GLU A 504 6.64 24.50 -29.45
CA GLU A 504 6.08 25.79 -29.01
C GLU A 504 5.50 25.71 -27.59
N SER A 505 4.84 24.60 -27.25
CA SER A 505 4.33 24.35 -25.90
C SER A 505 5.45 24.29 -24.86
N VAL A 506 6.56 23.59 -25.18
CA VAL A 506 7.75 23.54 -24.31
C VAL A 506 8.37 24.91 -24.19
N LYS A 507 8.52 25.64 -25.31
CA LYS A 507 9.07 27.01 -25.30
C LYS A 507 8.27 27.92 -24.38
N GLN A 508 6.94 27.91 -24.47
CA GLN A 508 6.07 28.71 -23.61
C GLN A 508 6.30 28.42 -22.11
N ILE A 509 6.50 27.15 -21.74
CA ILE A 509 6.80 26.78 -20.36
C ILE A 509 8.19 27.29 -19.96
N VAL A 510 9.20 27.08 -20.79
CA VAL A 510 10.58 27.51 -20.52
C VAL A 510 10.67 29.03 -20.37
N ASP A 511 10.04 29.79 -21.27
CA ASP A 511 9.96 31.26 -21.20
C ASP A 511 9.33 31.70 -19.87
N TYR A 512 8.22 31.08 -19.45
CA TYR A 512 7.60 31.37 -18.15
C TYR A 512 8.54 31.07 -16.97
N LEU A 513 9.25 29.93 -17.00
CA LEU A 513 10.18 29.55 -15.93
C LEU A 513 11.37 30.52 -15.84
N ALA A 514 11.87 31.00 -16.98
CA ALA A 514 12.92 32.01 -17.06
C ALA A 514 12.44 33.37 -16.53
N ASP A 515 11.27 33.84 -16.96
CA ASP A 515 10.65 35.09 -16.49
C ASP A 515 10.41 35.11 -14.98
N LYS A 516 10.09 33.95 -14.39
CA LYS A 516 9.93 33.79 -12.94
C LYS A 516 11.25 33.59 -12.18
N GLY A 517 12.39 33.59 -12.88
CA GLY A 517 13.72 33.38 -12.28
C GLY A 517 13.87 32.01 -11.63
N LEU A 518 13.12 31.00 -12.11
CA LEU A 518 13.20 29.62 -11.61
C LEU A 518 14.31 28.84 -12.30
N ILE A 519 14.59 29.18 -13.56
CA ILE A 519 15.72 28.68 -14.33
C ILE A 519 16.53 29.87 -14.85
N SER A 520 17.84 29.70 -14.99
CA SER A 520 18.67 30.69 -15.68
C SER A 520 18.54 30.46 -17.18
N GLU A 521 18.26 31.52 -17.95
CA GLU A 521 18.45 31.46 -19.40
C GLU A 521 19.92 31.12 -19.67
N THR A 522 20.16 29.90 -20.14
CA THR A 522 21.47 29.57 -20.69
C THR A 522 21.58 30.37 -21.98
N LYS A 523 22.44 31.41 -21.98
CA LYS A 523 22.90 32.03 -23.23
C LYS A 523 23.26 30.90 -24.18
N GLU A 524 22.64 30.90 -25.36
CA GLU A 524 22.94 29.94 -26.44
C GLU A 524 24.44 29.67 -26.48
N THR A 525 24.82 28.42 -26.20
CA THR A 525 26.18 27.99 -26.45
C THR A 525 26.29 27.87 -27.96
N ARG A 526 27.02 28.83 -28.55
CA ARG A 526 27.35 28.93 -29.98
C ARG A 526 27.78 27.62 -30.62
#